data_AF-A0A3B9HA74-F1
#
_entry.id   AF-A0A3B9HA74-F1
#
_cell.length_a   1.000
_cell.length_b   1.000
_cell.length_c   1.000
_cell.angle_alpha   90.00
_cell.angle_beta   90.00
_cell.angle_gamma   90.00
#
_symmetry.space_group_name_H-M   'P 1'
#
loop_
_entity.id
_entity.type
_entity.pdbx_description
1 polymer ?
#
loop_
_entity_poly.entity_id
_entity_poly.type
_entity_poly.pdbx_seq_one_letter_code
_entity_poly.pdbx_strand_id
1 'polypeptide(L)' 'MKRLIFPLVLFCAFSVYSCKKSECHECHYDDASGAEVELGTYCDDELESLEANGYNDNGTVRTVHCHGH' A
#
# COMPACT_ATOMS: atom_id res chain seq x y z
N MET A 1 -33.27 45.81 -17.56
CA MET A 1 -31.82 45.55 -17.56
C MET A 1 -31.44 44.93 -16.22
N LYS A 2 -30.91 43.70 -16.24
CA LYS A 2 -30.18 42.95 -15.19
C LYS A 2 -30.58 41.47 -15.31
N ARG A 3 -29.96 40.76 -16.26
CA ARG A 3 -29.85 39.30 -16.18
C ARG A 3 -28.52 39.05 -15.48
N LEU A 4 -28.60 38.80 -14.18
CA LEU A 4 -27.45 38.39 -13.39
C LEU A 4 -27.08 36.98 -13.88
N ILE A 5 -26.00 36.91 -14.63
CA ILE A 5 -25.36 35.67 -15.05
C ILE A 5 -24.77 35.06 -13.78
N PHE A 6 -25.41 34.00 -13.26
CA PHE A 6 -24.85 33.18 -12.20
C PHE A 6 -23.64 32.44 -12.76
N PRO A 7 -22.41 32.67 -12.25
CA PRO A 7 -21.27 31.89 -12.69
C PRO A 7 -21.38 30.51 -12.04
N LEU A 8 -21.82 29.54 -12.84
CA LEU A 8 -21.65 28.11 -12.62
C LEU A 8 -20.15 27.79 -12.70
N VAL A 9 -19.39 28.16 -11.67
CA VAL A 9 -17.97 27.76 -11.57
C VAL A 9 -17.91 26.48 -10.78
N LEU A 10 -18.11 25.41 -11.55
CA LEU A 10 -17.38 24.15 -11.54
C LEU A 10 -16.73 23.81 -10.19
N PHE A 11 -17.48 23.02 -9.43
CA PHE A 11 -16.99 22.21 -8.32
C PHE A 11 -15.96 21.22 -8.87
N CYS A 12 -14.69 21.62 -8.94
CA CYS A 12 -13.59 20.69 -9.15
C CYS A 12 -13.45 19.84 -7.89
N ALA A 13 -14.26 18.77 -7.82
CA ALA A 13 -13.96 17.61 -7.02
C ALA A 13 -12.62 17.08 -7.53
N PHE A 14 -11.54 17.46 -6.84
CA PHE A 14 -10.34 16.65 -6.82
C PHE A 14 -10.71 15.36 -6.10
N SER A 15 -11.32 14.45 -6.85
CA SER A 15 -11.34 13.03 -6.53
C SER A 15 -9.88 12.59 -6.61
N VAL A 16 -9.13 12.85 -5.52
CA VAL A 16 -7.89 12.13 -5.28
C VAL A 16 -8.26 10.67 -5.44
N TYR A 17 -7.57 10.03 -6.36
CA TYR A 17 -7.76 8.64 -6.72
C TYR A 17 -7.89 7.83 -5.44
N SER A 18 -9.09 7.32 -5.18
CA SER A 18 -9.25 6.20 -4.27
C SER A 18 -8.73 4.98 -5.04
N CYS A 19 -7.41 4.89 -5.20
CA CYS A 19 -6.78 3.60 -5.31
C CYS A 19 -7.25 2.84 -4.06
N LYS A 20 -7.81 1.64 -4.23
CA LYS A 20 -8.10 0.74 -3.12
C LYS A 20 -6.78 0.53 -2.38
N LYS A 21 -6.56 1.28 -1.31
CA LYS A 21 -5.38 1.26 -0.46
C LYS A 21 -5.84 0.89 0.94
N SER A 22 -6.31 -0.35 1.08
CA SER A 22 -6.80 -0.86 2.35
C SER A 22 -6.78 -2.39 2.38
N GLU A 23 -5.85 -3.02 1.66
CA GLU A 23 -5.55 -4.44 1.83
C GLU A 23 -4.23 -4.53 2.59
N CYS A 24 -4.36 -4.80 3.88
CA CYS A 24 -3.26 -4.97 4.79
C CYS A 24 -3.05 -6.47 4.96
N HIS A 25 -1.85 -6.96 4.67
CA HIS A 25 -1.52 -8.37 4.69
C HIS A 25 -0.49 -8.62 5.79
N GLU A 26 -0.61 -9.75 6.48
CA GLU A 26 0.43 -10.22 7.39
C GLU A 26 1.56 -10.83 6.56
N CYS A 27 2.78 -10.36 6.81
CA CYS A 27 3.96 -10.72 6.05
C CYS A 27 4.96 -11.46 6.93
N HIS A 28 5.56 -12.50 6.36
CA HIS A 28 6.69 -13.23 6.94
C HIS A 28 7.78 -13.47 5.90
N TYR A 29 8.96 -13.87 6.36
CA TYR A 29 9.99 -14.46 5.51
C TYR A 29 10.50 -15.76 6.11
N ASP A 30 11.05 -16.64 5.27
CA ASP A 30 11.73 -17.84 5.73
C ASP A 30 13.20 -17.55 6.07
N ASP A 31 13.62 -17.86 7.29
CA ASP A 31 15.02 -17.75 7.69
C ASP A 31 15.90 -18.84 7.01
N ALA A 32 17.22 -18.77 7.21
CA ALA A 32 18.14 -19.76 6.64
C ALA A 32 17.88 -21.21 7.12
N SER A 33 17.19 -21.37 8.25
CA SER A 33 16.77 -22.65 8.83
C SER A 33 15.41 -23.13 8.29
N GLY A 34 14.71 -22.29 7.51
CA GLY A 34 13.36 -22.55 7.00
C GLY A 34 12.26 -22.33 8.03
N ALA A 35 12.50 -21.53 9.08
CA ALA A 35 11.45 -21.09 9.98
C ALA A 35 10.86 -19.75 9.50
N GLU A 36 9.54 -19.63 9.60
CA GLU A 36 8.82 -18.40 9.29
C GLU A 36 9.09 -17.36 10.40
N VAL A 37 9.55 -16.18 9.98
CA VAL A 37 9.74 -15.01 10.84
C VAL A 37 8.72 -13.96 10.47
N GLU A 38 7.74 -13.78 11.34
CA GLU A 38 6.70 -12.76 11.20
C GLU A 38 7.30 -11.35 11.24
N LEU A 39 7.06 -10.59 10.17
CA LEU A 39 7.44 -9.17 10.06
C LEU A 39 6.33 -8.26 10.55
N GLY A 40 5.07 -8.72 10.46
CA GLY A 40 3.87 -7.99 10.87
C GLY A 40 2.97 -7.64 9.69
N THR A 41 2.00 -6.78 9.93
CA THR A 41 1.01 -6.38 8.93
C THR A 41 1.44 -5.13 8.18
N TYR A 42 1.48 -5.22 6.85
CA TYR A 42 1.81 -4.12 5.96
C TYR A 42 0.67 -3.86 4.98
N CYS A 43 0.49 -2.60 4.63
CA CYS A 43 -0.56 -2.18 3.72
C CYS A 43 0.05 -1.49 2.51
N ASP A 44 -0.66 -1.59 1.39
CA ASP A 44 -0.50 -0.69 0.26
C ASP A 44 0.93 -0.64 -0.34
N ASP A 45 1.52 0.55 -0.51
CA ASP A 45 2.86 0.71 -1.11
C ASP A 45 3.94 0.00 -0.29
N GLU A 46 3.75 -0.10 1.03
CA GLU A 46 4.72 -0.77 1.91
C GLU A 46 4.66 -2.28 1.71
N LEU A 47 3.45 -2.82 1.55
CA LEU A 47 3.20 -4.20 1.15
C LEU A 47 3.80 -4.50 -0.23
N GLU A 48 3.44 -3.71 -1.25
CA GLU A 48 3.96 -3.88 -2.62
C GLU A 48 5.49 -3.77 -2.65
N SER A 49 6.06 -2.85 -1.88
CA SER A 49 7.51 -2.67 -1.79
C SER A 49 8.20 -3.88 -1.14
N LEU A 50 7.61 -4.44 -0.07
CA LEU A 50 8.16 -5.63 0.59
C LEU A 50 8.08 -6.87 -0.31
N GLU A 51 6.97 -7.04 -1.03
CA GLU A 51 6.82 -8.14 -1.99
C GLU A 51 7.76 -8.00 -3.20
N ALA A 52 8.00 -6.76 -3.68
CA ALA A 52 8.86 -6.51 -4.83
C ALA A 52 10.36 -6.52 -4.50
N ASN A 53 10.76 -5.98 -3.35
CA ASN A 53 12.16 -5.76 -2.99
C ASN A 53 12.67 -6.75 -1.93
N GLY A 54 11.77 -7.43 -1.22
CA GLY A 54 12.11 -8.26 -0.07
C GLY A 54 12.42 -7.45 1.20
N TYR A 55 12.76 -8.16 2.27
CA TYR A 55 13.09 -7.58 3.57
C TYR A 55 14.59 -7.72 3.85
N ASN A 56 15.25 -6.66 4.32
CA ASN A 56 16.65 -6.71 4.68
C ASN A 56 16.81 -7.21 6.13
N ASP A 57 17.14 -8.50 6.26
CA ASP A 57 17.51 -9.11 7.53
C ASP A 57 19.03 -9.13 7.68
N ASN A 58 19.57 -8.19 8.47
CA ASN A 58 20.99 -8.08 8.81
C ASN A 58 21.95 -8.14 7.59
N GLY A 59 21.59 -7.46 6.50
CA GLY A 59 22.37 -7.42 5.26
C GLY A 59 22.02 -8.50 4.24
N THR A 60 21.09 -9.41 4.55
CA THR A 60 20.57 -10.41 3.61
C THR A 60 19.17 -10.01 3.17
N VAL A 61 18.95 -9.88 1.87
CA VAL A 61 17.61 -9.66 1.31
C VAL A 61 16.86 -10.99 1.33
N ARG A 62 15.76 -11.03 2.08
CA ARG A 62 14.86 -12.18 2.23
C ARG A 62 13.63 -11.96 1.37
N THR A 63 13.17 -13.01 0.71
CA THR A 63 11.87 -13.01 0.03
C THR A 63 10.77 -12.92 1.07
N VAL A 64 9.85 -11.99 0.88
CA VAL A 64 8.71 -11.79 1.78
C VAL A 64 7.47 -12.44 1.17
N HIS A 65 6.69 -13.10 2.02
CA HIS A 65 5.42 -13.72 1.70
C HIS A 65 4.34 -13.04 2.53
N CYS A 66 3.40 -12.36 1.86
CA CYS A 66 2.32 -11.65 2.52
C CYS A 66 0.98 -12.31 2.18
N HIS A 67 0.24 -12.74 3.21
CA HIS A 67 -1.09 -13.33 3.04
C HIS A 67 -2.16 -12.45 3.70
N GLY A 68 -3.27 -12.27 2.99
CA GLY A 68 -4.44 -11.58 3.51
C GLY A 68 -5.20 -12.52 4.45
N HIS A 69 -5.59 -12.02 5.61
CA HIS A 69 -6.35 -12.76 6.62
C HIS A 69 -7.86 -12.56 6.46
#